data_AF-A0A9X3EJL4-F1
#
_entry.id   AF-A0A9X3EJL4-F1
#
_cell.length_a   1.000
_cell.length_b   1.000
_cell.length_c   1.000
_cell.angle_alpha   90.00
_cell.angle_beta   90.00
_cell.angle_gamma   90.00
#
_symmetry.space_group_name_H-M   'P 1'
#
loop_
_entity.id
_entity.type
_entity.pdbx_description
1 polymer ?
#
loop_
_entity_poly.entity_id
_entity_poly.type
_entity_poly.pdbx_seq_one_letter_code
_entity_poly.pdbx_strand_id
1 'polypeptide(L)'
;MQTATSSTSGVETTGGQLCEDPPLDAPGVDRSCQFDQDCLVVFHQTDCCGSVDAYSVNVQSTDAWQTAAAPCTFEPFCDCAPQPTDAEDGESTADKDEIVALCIDNVCRSAVP
;
A
#
# COMPACT_ATOMS: atom_id res chain seq x y z
N MET A 1 -15.80 -33.15 2.54
CA MET A 1 -16.37 -32.12 3.41
C MET A 1 -15.22 -31.25 3.90
N GLN A 2 -15.35 -29.95 3.71
CA GLN A 2 -14.32 -28.92 3.90
C GLN A 2 -13.87 -28.85 5.36
N THR A 3 -12.60 -28.52 5.59
CA THR A 3 -12.16 -27.98 6.86
C THR A 3 -11.28 -26.77 6.56
N ALA A 4 -11.93 -25.61 6.54
CA ALA A 4 -11.27 -24.32 6.65
C ALA A 4 -10.56 -24.30 8.01
N THR A 5 -9.25 -24.06 8.02
CA THR A 5 -8.52 -23.74 9.24
C THR A 5 -8.09 -22.29 9.13
N SER A 6 -8.61 -21.52 10.07
CA SER A 6 -8.50 -20.08 10.23
C SER A 6 -7.06 -19.59 10.16
N SER A 7 -6.84 -18.53 9.39
CA SER A 7 -5.62 -17.73 9.44
C SER A 7 -5.48 -17.11 10.83
N THR A 8 -4.64 -17.70 11.66
CA THR A 8 -4.10 -17.04 12.85
C THR A 8 -3.12 -15.97 12.40
N SER A 9 -3.49 -14.70 12.58
CA SER A 9 -2.55 -13.58 12.60
C SER A 9 -1.60 -13.78 13.77
N GLY A 10 -0.49 -14.47 13.51
CA GLY A 10 0.68 -14.49 14.36
C GLY A 10 1.71 -13.57 13.73
N VAL A 11 2.10 -12.51 14.45
CA VAL A 11 3.25 -11.68 14.11
C VAL A 11 4.49 -12.55 14.21
N GLU A 12 4.96 -13.07 13.07
CA GLU A 12 6.23 -13.77 12.94
C GLU A 12 7.23 -12.76 12.39
N THR A 13 7.92 -12.06 13.29
CA THR A 13 9.08 -11.23 12.97
C THR A 13 10.25 -12.13 12.54
N THR A 14 10.26 -12.54 11.27
CA THR A 14 11.44 -13.14 10.61
C THR A 14 11.68 -12.44 9.28
N GLY A 15 12.37 -11.30 9.34
CA GLY A 15 13.39 -10.77 8.41
C GLY A 15 13.25 -10.83 6.87
N GLY A 16 12.15 -11.29 6.29
CA GLY A 16 11.96 -11.40 4.83
C GLY A 16 10.54 -11.13 4.34
N GLN A 17 9.55 -11.19 5.23
CA GLN A 17 8.13 -10.96 4.93
C GLN A 17 7.65 -9.57 5.38
N LEU A 18 8.56 -8.63 5.60
CA LEU A 18 8.24 -7.34 6.23
C LEU A 18 7.64 -6.31 5.28
N CYS A 19 7.71 -6.56 3.97
CA CYS A 19 7.35 -5.60 2.93
C CYS A 19 6.39 -6.17 1.88
N GLU A 20 5.91 -7.40 2.05
CA GLU A 20 4.83 -7.93 1.20
C GLU A 20 3.50 -7.26 1.57
N ASP A 21 3.27 -7.03 2.87
CA ASP A 21 2.08 -6.35 3.36
C ASP A 21 2.34 -4.83 3.48
N PRO A 22 1.41 -3.98 2.98
CA PRO A 22 1.50 -2.54 3.18
C PRO A 22 1.21 -2.17 4.65
N PRO A 23 1.85 -1.12 5.21
CA PRO A 23 1.68 -0.73 6.61
C PRO A 23 0.35 0.02 6.90
N LEU A 24 -0.76 -0.42 6.30
CA LEU A 24 -2.07 0.22 6.45
C LEU A 24 -2.65 0.09 7.86
N ASP A 25 -2.27 -0.96 8.60
CA ASP A 25 -2.69 -1.20 9.98
C ASP A 25 -1.68 -0.69 11.02
N ALA A 26 -0.63 0.02 10.58
CA ALA A 26 0.39 0.54 11.49
C ALA A 26 -0.20 1.63 12.42
N PRO A 27 0.29 1.76 13.66
CA PRO A 27 -0.21 2.77 14.60
C PRO A 27 -0.11 4.19 14.02
N GLY A 28 -1.25 4.90 14.00
CA GLY A 28 -1.35 6.26 13.46
C GLY A 28 -1.56 6.35 11.96
N VAL A 29 -1.50 5.23 11.23
CA VAL A 29 -1.97 5.17 9.85
C VAL A 29 -3.50 5.08 9.87
N ASP A 30 -4.14 6.18 9.51
CA ASP A 30 -5.59 6.27 9.32
C ASP A 30 -5.93 6.41 7.84
N ARG A 31 -7.02 5.76 7.46
CA ARG A 31 -7.57 5.76 6.10
C ARG A 31 -8.96 6.38 6.04
N SER A 32 -9.46 6.92 7.13
CA SER A 32 -10.79 7.52 7.16
C SER A 32 -10.82 8.83 6.37
N CYS A 33 -11.95 9.15 5.77
CA CYS A 33 -12.13 10.39 5.02
C CYS A 33 -13.59 10.82 4.99
N GLN A 34 -13.82 12.11 4.70
CA GLN A 34 -15.14 12.64 4.37
C GLN A 34 -15.22 13.07 2.91
N PHE A 35 -14.11 13.51 2.32
CA PHE A 35 -13.98 13.94 0.93
C PHE A 35 -12.68 13.42 0.31
N ASP A 36 -12.61 13.39 -1.03
CA ASP A 36 -11.40 12.97 -1.76
C ASP A 36 -10.16 13.79 -1.36
N GLN A 37 -10.36 15.06 -1.00
CA GLN A 37 -9.30 15.99 -0.57
C GLN A 37 -8.66 15.60 0.78
N ASP A 38 -9.31 14.75 1.56
CA ASP A 38 -8.77 14.20 2.80
C ASP A 38 -7.80 13.05 2.53
N CYS A 39 -7.69 12.58 1.28
CA CYS A 39 -6.91 11.41 0.91
C CYS A 39 -5.65 11.77 0.11
N LEU A 40 -4.60 11.00 0.32
CA LEU A 40 -3.34 11.09 -0.39
C LEU A 40 -2.91 9.71 -0.88
N VAL A 41 -2.46 9.63 -2.14
CA VAL A 41 -1.83 8.42 -2.68
C VAL A 41 -0.45 8.24 -2.04
N VAL A 42 -0.20 7.02 -1.56
CA VAL A 42 1.10 6.58 -1.03
C VAL A 42 1.53 5.31 -1.75
N PHE A 43 2.83 5.15 -1.90
CA PHE A 43 3.41 4.01 -2.63
C PHE A 43 4.12 3.07 -1.68
N HIS A 44 3.96 1.77 -1.93
CA HIS A 44 4.59 0.69 -1.19
C HIS A 44 5.37 -0.20 -2.15
N GLN A 45 6.67 -0.36 -1.92
CA GLN A 45 7.51 -1.22 -2.75
C GLN A 45 7.35 -2.68 -2.32
N THR A 46 6.98 -3.53 -3.27
CA THR A 46 6.58 -4.92 -2.99
C THR A 46 7.67 -5.93 -3.33
N ASP A 47 8.63 -5.58 -4.19
CA ASP A 47 9.65 -6.51 -4.66
C ASP A 47 11.02 -5.86 -4.90
N CYS A 48 12.03 -6.72 -5.10
CA CYS A 48 13.40 -6.31 -5.41
C CYS A 48 13.60 -5.72 -6.82
N CYS A 49 12.61 -5.83 -7.71
CA CYS A 49 12.62 -5.25 -9.06
C CYS A 49 12.21 -3.77 -9.05
N GLY A 50 11.65 -3.28 -7.94
CA GLY A 50 11.15 -1.91 -7.80
C GLY A 50 9.69 -1.74 -8.21
N SER A 51 8.93 -2.83 -8.32
CA SER A 51 7.48 -2.77 -8.45
C SER A 51 6.89 -2.14 -7.18
N VAL A 52 5.81 -1.39 -7.36
CA VAL A 52 5.12 -0.73 -6.25
C VAL A 52 3.61 -0.90 -6.39
N ASP A 53 2.94 -0.89 -5.27
CA ASP A 53 1.49 -0.75 -5.17
C ASP A 53 1.16 0.68 -4.73
N ALA A 54 0.05 1.21 -5.23
CA ALA A 54 -0.51 2.47 -4.78
C ALA A 54 -1.65 2.23 -3.80
N TYR A 55 -1.57 2.83 -2.63
CA TYR A 55 -2.63 2.87 -1.63
C TYR A 55 -3.05 4.31 -1.38
N SER A 56 -4.16 4.51 -0.66
CA SER A 56 -4.50 5.84 -0.15
C SER A 56 -4.72 5.85 1.36
N VAL A 57 -4.20 6.89 2.00
CA VAL A 57 -4.33 7.17 3.43
C VAL A 57 -4.89 8.58 3.64
N ASN A 58 -5.38 8.86 4.84
CA ASN A 58 -5.73 10.22 5.21
C ASN A 58 -4.48 11.11 5.14
N VAL A 59 -4.60 12.34 4.64
CA VAL A 59 -3.51 13.31 4.52
C VAL A 59 -2.78 13.54 5.85
N GLN A 60 -3.49 13.46 6.99
CA GLN A 60 -2.93 13.62 8.33
C GLN A 60 -2.09 12.42 8.78
N SER A 61 -2.22 11.27 8.11
CA SER A 61 -1.51 10.03 8.40
C SER A 61 -0.18 9.89 7.67
N THR A 62 0.18 10.86 6.83
CA THR A 62 1.35 10.77 5.92
C THR A 62 2.65 10.46 6.67
N ASP A 63 2.91 11.13 7.80
CA ASP A 63 4.12 10.92 8.59
C ASP A 63 4.16 9.54 9.25
N ALA A 64 3.00 9.05 9.70
CA ALA A 64 2.87 7.71 10.28
C ALA A 64 3.12 6.63 9.22
N TRP A 65 2.57 6.81 8.02
CA TRP A 65 2.82 5.95 6.87
C TRP A 65 4.31 5.92 6.54
N GLN A 66 4.95 7.08 6.35
CA GLN A 66 6.37 7.14 6.00
C GLN A 66 7.26 6.47 7.05
N THR A 67 6.94 6.66 8.33
CA THR A 67 7.64 6.00 9.43
C THR A 67 7.51 4.49 9.36
N ALA A 68 6.31 3.99 9.08
CA ALA A 68 6.03 2.55 9.00
C ALA A 68 6.57 1.91 7.71
N ALA A 69 6.59 2.64 6.59
CA ALA A 69 7.06 2.19 5.29
C ALA A 69 8.60 2.32 5.11
N ALA A 70 9.27 3.10 5.97
CA ALA A 70 10.72 3.33 5.88
C ALA A 70 11.58 2.04 5.79
N PRO A 71 11.28 0.94 6.52
CA PRO A 71 12.02 -0.32 6.37
C PRO A 71 11.88 -0.97 4.99
N CYS A 72 10.86 -0.59 4.23
CA CYS A 72 10.49 -1.13 2.92
C CYS A 72 10.82 -0.17 1.77
N THR A 73 11.65 0.84 2.04
CA THR A 73 12.19 1.70 0.99
C THR A 73 13.62 1.25 0.69
N PHE A 74 13.81 0.52 -0.40
CA PHE A 74 15.13 0.04 -0.81
C PHE A 74 15.38 0.32 -2.30
N GLU A 75 16.66 0.47 -2.65
CA GLU A 75 17.05 0.59 -4.06
C GLU A 75 16.83 -0.77 -4.74
N PRO A 76 16.17 -0.83 -5.90
CA PRO A 76 16.02 -2.06 -6.66
C PRO A 76 17.38 -2.72 -6.88
N PHE A 77 17.51 -3.99 -6.51
CA PHE A 77 18.79 -4.71 -6.56
C PHE A 77 18.74 -5.98 -7.39
N CYS A 78 17.56 -6.36 -7.88
CA CYS A 78 17.40 -7.42 -8.86
C CYS A 78 17.53 -6.85 -10.29
N ASP A 79 18.12 -7.63 -11.20
CA ASP A 79 18.28 -7.25 -12.62
C ASP A 79 17.00 -7.55 -13.41
N CYS A 80 15.94 -6.81 -13.09
CA CYS A 80 14.61 -6.91 -13.69
C CYS A 80 13.97 -5.52 -13.82
N ALA A 81 13.02 -5.39 -14.76
CA ALA A 81 12.23 -4.17 -14.90
C ALA A 81 11.06 -4.17 -13.89
N PRO A 82 10.72 -3.01 -13.30
CA PRO A 82 9.54 -2.89 -12.45
C PRO A 82 8.27 -3.15 -13.25
N GLN A 83 7.26 -3.73 -12.59
CA GLN A 83 5.93 -3.88 -13.16
C GLN A 83 5.14 -2.56 -13.10
N PRO A 84 4.04 -2.41 -13.88
CA PRO A 84 3.07 -1.34 -13.67
C PRO A 84 2.63 -1.25 -12.21
N THR A 85 2.27 -0.06 -11.76
CA THR A 85 1.78 0.15 -10.40
C THR A 85 0.33 -0.28 -10.30
N ASP A 86 0.03 -1.20 -9.39
CA ASP A 86 -1.32 -1.66 -9.10
C ASP A 86 -2.02 -0.66 -8.14
N ALA A 87 -3.28 -0.34 -8.41
CA ALA A 87 -4.14 0.46 -7.54
C ALA A 87 -5.19 -0.41 -6.83
N GLU A 88 -5.90 0.15 -5.85
CA GLU A 88 -6.84 -0.61 -5.01
C GLU A 88 -8.17 -0.96 -5.69
N ASP A 89 -8.44 -0.37 -6.87
CA ASP A 89 -9.58 -0.71 -7.73
C ASP A 89 -9.34 -1.96 -8.60
N GLY A 90 -8.11 -2.48 -8.61
CA GLY A 90 -7.68 -3.63 -9.39
C GLY A 90 -7.14 -3.29 -10.77
N GLU A 91 -7.06 -2.00 -11.12
CA GLU A 91 -6.43 -1.54 -12.35
C GLU A 91 -4.95 -1.21 -12.10
N SER A 92 -4.16 -1.12 -13.18
CA SER A 92 -2.74 -0.80 -13.10
C SER A 92 -2.27 0.10 -14.23
N THR A 93 -1.26 0.92 -13.94
CA THR A 93 -0.70 1.87 -14.91
C THR A 93 0.83 2.00 -14.77
N ALA A 94 1.50 2.29 -15.88
CA ALA A 94 2.91 2.64 -15.88
C ALA A 94 3.14 4.10 -15.46
N ASP A 95 2.11 4.96 -15.54
CA ASP A 95 2.17 6.37 -15.19
C ASP A 95 1.56 6.60 -13.80
N LYS A 96 2.41 6.80 -12.80
CA LYS A 96 1.98 7.02 -11.41
C LYS A 96 1.16 8.29 -11.23
N ASP A 97 1.28 9.26 -12.15
CA ASP A 97 0.52 10.51 -12.09
C ASP A 97 -0.95 10.32 -12.52
N GLU A 98 -1.29 9.20 -13.15
CA GLU A 98 -2.68 8.83 -13.45
C GLU A 98 -3.43 8.33 -12.21
N ILE A 99 -2.73 7.89 -11.16
CA ILE A 99 -3.36 7.30 -9.97
C ILE A 99 -3.91 8.41 -9.07
N VAL A 100 -5.19 8.29 -8.71
CA VAL A 100 -5.90 9.26 -7.87
C VAL A 100 -6.28 8.67 -6.53
N ALA A 101 -6.40 9.53 -5.51
CA ALA A 101 -6.96 9.17 -4.21
C ALA A 101 -8.45 9.58 -4.16
N LEU A 102 -9.31 8.63 -3.79
CA LEU A 102 -10.76 8.81 -3.70
C LEU A 102 -11.25 8.45 -2.30
N CYS A 103 -12.26 9.18 -1.82
CA CYS A 103 -12.96 8.84 -0.60
C CYS A 103 -14.19 7.97 -0.91
N ILE A 104 -14.05 6.67 -0.76
CA ILE A 104 -15.09 5.68 -1.08
C ILE A 104 -15.59 5.07 0.23
N ASP A 105 -16.88 5.20 0.51
CA ASP A 105 -17.51 4.69 1.74
C ASP A 105 -16.81 5.12 3.05
N ASN A 106 -16.32 6.37 3.08
CA ASN A 106 -15.53 6.97 4.16
C ASN A 106 -14.14 6.33 4.37
N VAL A 107 -13.60 5.67 3.35
CA VAL A 107 -12.26 5.08 3.33
C VAL A 107 -11.49 5.60 2.11
N CYS A 108 -10.28 6.12 2.33
CA CYS A 108 -9.36 6.50 1.27
C CYS A 108 -8.95 5.28 0.47
N ARG A 109 -9.14 5.33 -0.85
CA ARG A 109 -8.76 4.29 -1.83
C ARG A 109 -8.02 4.91 -3.00
N SER A 110 -7.00 4.24 -3.51
CA SER A 110 -6.39 4.59 -4.80
C SER A 110 -7.20 4.01 -5.96
N ALA A 111 -7.20 4.69 -7.11
CA ALA A 111 -7.83 4.21 -8.34
C ALA A 111 -7.12 4.74 -9.59
N VAL A 112 -7.29 4.05 -10.72
CA VAL A 112 -6.95 4.53 -12.05
C VAL A 112 -8.25 5.06 -12.71
N PRO A 113 -8.35 6.35 -13.04
CA PRO A 113 -9.59 7.00 -13.49
C PRO A 113 -9.98 6.76 -14.95
#